data_AF-A0A2D9PSX5-F1
#
_entry.id   AF-A0A2D9PSX5-F1
#
_cell.length_a   1.000
_cell.length_b   1.000
_cell.length_c   1.000
_cell.angle_alpha   90.00
_cell.angle_beta   90.00
_cell.angle_gamma   90.00
#
_symmetry.space_group_name_H-M   'P 1'
#
loop_
_entity.id
_entity.type
_entity.pdbx_description
1 polymer ?
#
loop_
_entity_poly.entity_id
_entity_poly.type
_entity_poly.pdbx_seq_one_letter_code
_entity_poly.pdbx_strand_id
1 'polypeptide(L)'
;MDSATEAPPVDERRDAVVATLADALGEGLVGSHVEAGIEVCVRVTADAWVDAARALRDRCAMSYFGFLSAIDWMPSPYGRDMDAQVDLEPVFDAEPAA
;
A
#
# COMPACT_ATOMS: atom_id res chain seq x y z
N MET A 1 9.00 2.26 -30.73
CA MET A 1 9.41 1.02 -30.05
C MET A 1 8.23 0.65 -29.19
N ASP A 2 7.46 -0.35 -29.62
CA ASP A 2 6.26 -0.79 -28.92
C ASP A 2 6.71 -1.49 -27.63
N SER A 3 6.47 -0.85 -26.48
CA SER A 3 6.88 -1.38 -25.19
C SER A 3 5.81 -2.36 -24.74
N ALA A 4 5.98 -3.63 -25.12
CA ALA A 4 5.21 -4.72 -24.55
C ALA A 4 5.46 -4.74 -23.04
N THR A 5 4.48 -4.30 -22.26
CA THR A 5 4.52 -4.41 -20.81
C THR A 5 4.45 -5.89 -20.47
N GLU A 6 5.58 -6.46 -20.04
CA GLU A 6 5.63 -7.82 -19.54
C GLU A 6 4.73 -7.94 -18.31
N ALA A 7 3.87 -8.96 -18.28
CA ALA A 7 2.97 -9.18 -17.17
C ALA A 7 3.79 -9.39 -15.88
N PRO A 8 3.40 -8.77 -14.75
CA PRO A 8 4.14 -8.94 -13.51
C PRO A 8 4.19 -10.42 -13.12
N PRO A 9 5.32 -10.90 -12.60
CA PRO A 9 5.46 -12.29 -12.18
C PRO A 9 4.46 -12.63 -11.07
N VAL A 10 3.81 -13.78 -11.20
CA VAL A 10 2.84 -14.31 -10.22
C VAL A 10 3.58 -14.81 -8.97
N ASP A 11 3.08 -14.49 -7.78
CA ASP A 11 3.63 -14.93 -6.49
C ASP A 11 2.52 -15.48 -5.60
N GLU A 12 2.19 -16.76 -5.81
CA GLU A 12 1.08 -17.45 -5.13
C GLU A 12 1.16 -17.35 -3.60
N ARG A 13 2.37 -17.33 -3.05
CA ARG A 13 2.57 -17.25 -1.59
C ARG A 13 2.14 -15.88 -1.07
N ARG A 14 2.52 -14.80 -1.76
CA ARG A 14 2.12 -13.44 -1.39
C ARG A 14 0.64 -13.18 -1.69
N ASP A 15 0.14 -13.70 -2.81
CA ASP A 15 -1.27 -13.65 -3.17
C ASP A 15 -2.17 -14.35 -2.13
N ALA A 16 -1.71 -15.47 -1.56
CA ALA A 16 -2.41 -16.17 -0.49
C ALA A 16 -2.53 -15.33 0.80
N VAL A 17 -1.57 -14.46 1.11
CA VAL A 17 -1.67 -13.53 2.25
C VAL A 17 -2.76 -12.50 2.00
N VAL A 18 -2.81 -11.93 0.80
CA VAL A 18 -3.87 -10.97 0.41
C VAL A 18 -5.23 -11.65 0.46
N ALA A 19 -5.36 -12.88 -0.06
CA ALA A 19 -6.60 -13.64 -0.01
C ALA A 19 -7.06 -13.93 1.43
N THR A 20 -6.12 -14.25 2.33
CA THR A 20 -6.41 -14.45 3.76
C THR A 20 -6.95 -13.18 4.42
N LEU A 21 -6.39 -12.03 4.09
CA LEU A 21 -6.86 -10.74 4.59
C LEU A 21 -8.20 -10.34 3.99
N ALA A 22 -8.43 -10.62 2.70
CA ALA A 22 -9.72 -10.37 2.05
C ALA A 22 -10.85 -11.19 2.70
N ASP A 23 -10.61 -12.46 2.99
CA ASP A 23 -11.55 -13.33 3.73
C ASP A 23 -11.80 -12.82 5.16
N ALA A 24 -10.75 -12.42 5.87
CA ALA A 24 -10.87 -12.03 7.27
C ALA A 24 -11.51 -10.65 7.47
N LEU A 25 -11.29 -9.71 6.56
CA LEU A 25 -11.65 -8.30 6.74
C LEU A 25 -12.85 -7.85 5.90
N GLY A 26 -13.16 -8.56 4.81
CA GLY A 26 -14.19 -8.13 3.87
C GLY A 26 -13.94 -6.70 3.37
N GLU A 27 -14.91 -5.81 3.56
CA GLU A 27 -14.82 -4.40 3.18
C GLU A 27 -13.73 -3.61 3.95
N GLY A 28 -13.21 -4.16 5.05
CA GLY A 28 -12.09 -3.59 5.78
C GLY A 28 -10.77 -3.59 5.00
N LEU A 29 -10.62 -4.41 3.96
CA LEU A 29 -9.47 -4.37 3.04
C LEU A 29 -9.78 -3.42 1.87
N VAL A 30 -9.16 -2.25 1.88
CA VAL A 30 -9.40 -1.14 0.92
C VAL A 30 -8.47 -1.22 -0.30
N GLY A 31 -7.37 -1.97 -0.20
CA GLY A 31 -6.49 -2.22 -1.33
C GLY A 31 -5.27 -3.05 -0.96
N SER A 32 -4.62 -3.60 -1.97
CA SER A 32 -3.42 -4.41 -1.83
C SER A 32 -2.48 -4.21 -3.01
N HIS A 33 -1.18 -4.31 -2.76
CA HIS A 33 -0.13 -4.36 -3.76
C HIS A 33 0.83 -5.49 -3.40
N VAL A 34 1.12 -6.34 -4.38
CA VAL A 34 2.08 -7.45 -4.25
C VAL A 34 3.29 -7.13 -5.10
N GLU A 35 4.44 -7.01 -4.46
CA GLU A 35 5.72 -6.99 -5.15
C GLU A 35 6.33 -8.39 -5.06
N ALA A 36 6.27 -9.12 -6.16
CA ALA A 36 6.70 -10.51 -6.23
C ALA A 36 8.15 -10.67 -5.74
N GLY A 37 8.39 -11.67 -4.89
CA GLY A 37 9.72 -11.87 -4.28
C GLY A 37 10.07 -10.90 -3.15
N ILE A 38 9.39 -9.75 -3.01
CA ILE A 38 9.75 -8.67 -2.07
C ILE A 38 8.72 -8.57 -0.93
N GLU A 39 7.55 -7.97 -1.13
CA GLU A 39 6.62 -7.67 -0.03
C GLU A 39 5.14 -7.65 -0.44
N VAL A 40 4.27 -7.54 0.58
CA VAL A 40 2.84 -7.30 0.42
C VAL A 40 2.48 -6.04 1.18
N CYS A 41 1.99 -5.04 0.45
CA CYS A 41 1.46 -3.81 1.02
C CYS A 41 -0.07 -3.86 1.01
N VAL A 42 -0.70 -3.60 2.15
CA VAL A 42 -2.17 -3.54 2.25
C VAL A 42 -2.62 -2.23 2.87
N ARG A 43 -3.76 -1.73 2.38
CA ARG A 43 -4.47 -0.60 2.97
C ARG A 43 -5.76 -1.13 3.57
N VAL A 44 -5.96 -0.87 4.86
CA VAL A 44 -7.16 -1.26 5.60
C VAL A 44 -7.88 -0.04 6.14
N THR A 45 -9.16 -0.18 6.49
CA THR A 45 -9.87 0.82 7.26
C THR A 45 -9.30 0.91 8.69
N ALA A 46 -9.48 2.05 9.36
CA ALA A 46 -8.91 2.29 10.67
C ALA A 46 -9.44 1.32 11.75
N ASP A 47 -10.72 0.97 11.67
CA ASP A 47 -11.39 0.01 12.56
C ASP A 47 -10.94 -1.43 12.32
N ALA A 48 -10.52 -1.79 11.10
CA ALA A 48 -10.03 -3.12 10.75
C ALA A 48 -8.55 -3.36 11.12
N TRP A 49 -7.81 -2.34 11.61
CA TRP A 49 -6.36 -2.44 11.82
C TRP A 49 -5.95 -3.57 12.78
N VAL A 50 -6.65 -3.70 13.91
CA VAL A 50 -6.36 -4.75 14.90
C VAL A 50 -6.72 -6.14 14.36
N ASP A 51 -7.81 -6.25 13.61
CA ASP A 51 -8.25 -7.53 13.05
C ASP A 51 -7.35 -7.98 11.91
N ALA A 52 -6.78 -7.05 11.14
CA ALA A 52 -5.74 -7.34 10.16
C ALA A 52 -4.50 -7.96 10.83
N ALA A 53 -4.01 -7.36 11.92
CA ALA A 53 -2.88 -7.88 12.67
C ALA A 53 -3.17 -9.28 13.27
N ARG A 54 -4.38 -9.50 13.78
CA ARG A 54 -4.81 -10.82 14.30
C ARG A 54 -4.85 -11.86 13.18
N ALA A 55 -5.41 -11.54 12.02
CA ALA A 55 -5.45 -12.44 10.88
C ALA A 55 -4.05 -12.84 10.42
N LEU A 56 -3.11 -11.90 10.29
CA LEU A 56 -1.72 -12.19 9.93
C LEU A 56 -1.01 -13.08 10.95
N ARG A 57 -1.20 -12.81 12.25
CA ARG A 57 -0.62 -13.62 13.32
C ARG A 57 -1.19 -15.04 13.33
N ASP A 58 -2.52 -15.15 13.31
CA ASP A 58 -3.22 -16.41 13.58
C ASP A 58 -3.33 -17.31 12.33
N ARG A 59 -3.38 -16.72 11.13
CA ARG A 59 -3.61 -17.44 9.87
C ARG A 59 -2.39 -17.45 8.94
N CYS A 60 -1.45 -16.50 9.09
CA CYS A 60 -0.25 -16.41 8.25
C CYS A 60 1.06 -16.65 9.02
N ALA A 61 0.99 -17.05 10.30
CA ALA A 61 2.14 -17.31 11.17
C ALA A 61 3.10 -16.11 11.33
N MET A 62 2.61 -14.87 11.16
CA MET A 62 3.40 -13.66 11.36
C MET A 62 3.41 -13.26 12.84
N SER A 63 4.27 -13.90 13.63
CA SER A 63 4.32 -13.75 15.10
C SER A 63 5.19 -12.60 15.60
N TYR A 64 5.90 -11.91 14.73
CA TYR A 64 6.77 -10.78 15.07
C TYR A 64 6.27 -9.51 14.36
N PHE A 65 6.13 -8.43 15.14
CA PHE A 65 5.75 -7.11 14.65
C PHE A 65 6.92 -6.15 14.89
N GLY A 66 7.57 -5.72 13.80
CA GLY A 66 8.86 -5.06 13.89
C GLY A 66 8.83 -3.55 14.12
N PHE A 67 7.82 -2.85 13.59
CA PHE A 67 7.81 -1.39 13.59
C PHE A 67 6.40 -0.82 13.39
N LEU A 68 6.14 0.33 14.01
CA LEU A 68 4.93 1.14 13.81
C LEU A 68 5.36 2.58 13.52
N SER A 69 4.99 3.08 12.34
CA SER A 69 5.07 4.50 12.00
C SER A 69 3.68 5.12 11.96
N ALA A 70 3.65 6.43 12.19
CA ALA A 70 2.54 7.29 11.83
C ALA A 70 3.06 8.33 10.84
N ILE A 71 2.26 8.65 9.83
CA ILE A 71 2.56 9.70 8.86
C ILE A 71 1.47 10.75 8.99
N ASP A 72 1.87 12.00 9.21
CA ASP A 72 0.98 13.15 9.09
C ASP A 72 1.02 13.65 7.64
N TRP A 73 -0.12 13.57 6.96
CA TRP A 73 -0.28 14.04 5.59
C TRP A 73 -0.75 15.50 5.53
N MET A 74 -1.00 16.14 6.68
CA MET A 74 -1.38 17.55 6.72
C MET A 74 -0.21 18.45 6.28
N PRO A 75 -0.50 19.58 5.62
CA PRO A 75 0.51 20.60 5.40
C PRO A 75 1.13 21.03 6.73
N SER A 76 2.46 21.01 6.79
CA SER A 76 3.20 21.48 7.97
C SER A 76 2.83 22.94 8.27
N PRO A 77 2.42 23.28 9.51
CA PRO A 77 2.13 24.65 9.90
C PRO A 77 3.39 25.54 9.97
N TYR A 78 4.57 24.93 9.92
CA TYR A 78 5.87 25.62 9.96
C TYR A 78 6.49 25.81 8.57
N GLY A 79 5.77 25.45 7.50
CA GLY A 79 6.34 25.34 6.16
C GLY A 79 7.12 24.04 5.96
N ARG A 80 7.63 23.82 4.74
CA ARG A 80 8.51 22.69 4.41
C ARG A 80 9.94 23.21 4.36
N ASP A 81 10.80 22.70 5.24
CA ASP A 81 12.19 23.18 5.37
C ASP A 81 13.10 22.72 4.21
N MET A 82 12.62 21.76 3.39
CA MET A 82 13.38 21.06 2.35
C MET A 82 12.49 20.71 1.13
N ASP A 83 11.86 21.69 0.49
CA ASP A 83 11.19 21.44 -0.79
C ASP A 83 12.24 20.98 -1.82
N ALA A 84 11.98 19.84 -2.49
CA ALA A 84 12.82 19.42 -3.60
C ALA A 84 12.52 20.33 -4.81
N GLN A 85 13.53 20.66 -5.61
CA GLN A 85 13.34 21.55 -6.77
C GLN A 85 12.30 21.01 -7.77
N VAL A 86 12.07 19.69 -7.78
CA VAL A 86 11.03 19.01 -8.57
C VAL A 86 9.60 19.27 -8.08
N ASP A 87 9.41 19.63 -6.81
CA ASP A 87 8.09 19.99 -6.25
C ASP A 87 7.65 21.40 -6.65
N LEU A 88 8.56 22.20 -7.23
CA LEU A 88 8.30 23.55 -7.74
C LEU A 88 7.82 23.56 -9.20
N GLU A 89 7.91 22.43 -9.90
CA GLU A 89 7.37 22.33 -11.25
C GLU A 89 5.84 22.29 -11.17
N PRO A 90 5.13 23.17 -11.92
CA PRO A 90 3.67 23.14 -11.92
C PRO A 90 3.21 21.78 -12.44
N VAL A 91 2.39 21.08 -11.65
CA VAL A 91 1.59 19.95 -12.13
C VAL A 91 0.69 20.51 -13.23
N PHE A 92 1.06 20.30 -14.48
CA PHE A 92 0.14 20.48 -15.58
C PHE A 92 -0.90 19.37 -15.45
N ASP A 93 -2.02 19.67 -14.81
CA ASP A 93 -3.25 18.89 -14.95
C ASP A 93 -3.59 18.89 -16.45
N ALA A 94 -3.21 17.82 -17.14
CA ALA A 94 -3.70 17.55 -18.46
C ALA A 94 -5.17 17.11 -18.31
N GLU A 95 -6.10 18.05 -18.49
CA GLU A 95 -7.48 17.67 -18.82
C GLU A 95 -7.47 16.78 -20.07
N PRO A 96 -8.25 15.69 -20.12
CA PRO A 96 -8.36 14.90 -21.33
C PRO A 96 -9.02 15.72 -22.43
N ALA A 97 -8.40 15.75 -23.61
CA ALA A 97 -9.05 16.23 -24.82
C ALA A 97 -10.29 15.35 -25.11
N ALA A 98 -11.36 16.04 -25.52
CA ALA A 98 -12.74 15.57 -25.72
C ALA A 98 -12.92 14.30 -26.55
#